data_AF-A0A6C0IDB4-F1
#
_entry.id   AF-A0A6C0IDB4-F1
#
_cell.length_a   1.000
_cell.length_b   1.000
_cell.length_c   1.000
_cell.angle_alpha   90.00
_cell.angle_beta   90.00
_cell.angle_gamma   90.00
#
_symmetry.space_group_name_H-M   'P 1'
#
loop_
_entity.id
_entity.type
_entity.pdbx_description
1 polymer ?
#
loop_
_entity_poly.entity_id
_entity_poly.type
_entity_poly.pdbx_seq_one_letter_code
_entity_poly.pdbx_strand_id
1 'polypeptide(L)'
;MPMRLKSELYKKEQEEVIGKIISILDLTNKNTYTLYELDKNAEIQNKIMELIPEIRKWFSFNGLKAVGEPSKIKRPWLSIIKQLLKSKYNIESKDFQFTENGKYIRTHIYSFNNL
;
A
#
# COMPACT_ATOMS: atom_id res chain seq x y z
N MET A 1 -20.12 -6.46 -28.25
CA MET A 1 -19.37 -7.23 -27.23
C MET A 1 -19.24 -6.37 -25.99
N PRO A 2 -19.86 -6.70 -24.84
CA PRO A 2 -19.66 -5.89 -23.63
C PRO A 2 -18.21 -6.11 -23.15
N MET A 3 -17.45 -5.02 -23.00
CA MET A 3 -16.15 -5.05 -22.34
C MET A 3 -16.37 -5.40 -20.87
N ARG A 4 -16.09 -6.65 -20.48
CA ARG A 4 -16.06 -7.03 -19.07
C ARG A 4 -14.94 -6.30 -18.37
N LEU A 5 -15.17 -5.90 -17.12
CA LEU A 5 -14.17 -5.17 -16.34
C LEU A 5 -13.05 -6.11 -15.94
N LYS A 6 -11.79 -5.63 -15.94
CA LYS A 6 -10.63 -6.42 -15.47
C LYS A 6 -10.83 -6.98 -14.06
N SER A 7 -11.55 -6.26 -13.20
CA SER A 7 -11.90 -6.68 -11.84
C SER A 7 -12.76 -7.95 -11.78
N GLU A 8 -13.53 -8.24 -12.83
CA GLU A 8 -14.36 -9.45 -12.90
C GLU A 8 -13.59 -10.63 -13.49
N LEU A 9 -12.66 -10.35 -14.43
CA LEU A 9 -11.87 -11.35 -15.13
C LEU A 9 -10.68 -11.86 -14.30
N TYR A 10 -10.03 -10.98 -13.54
CA TYR A 10 -8.76 -11.26 -12.83
C TYR A 10 -8.88 -11.17 -11.32
N LYS A 11 -10.07 -11.48 -10.78
CA LYS A 11 -10.35 -11.31 -9.35
C LYS A 11 -9.37 -12.11 -8.48
N LYS A 12 -9.02 -13.34 -8.89
CA LYS A 12 -8.09 -14.21 -8.15
C LYS A 12 -6.68 -13.61 -8.10
N GLU A 13 -6.18 -13.16 -9.25
CA GLU A 13 -4.85 -12.56 -9.39
C GLU A 13 -4.77 -11.23 -8.63
N GLN A 14 -5.86 -10.44 -8.63
CA GLN A 14 -5.94 -9.24 -7.82
C GLN A 14 -5.89 -9.56 -6.32
N GLU A 15 -6.58 -10.60 -5.87
CA GLU A 15 -6.53 -11.07 -4.48
C GLU A 15 -5.15 -11.61 -4.10
N GLU A 16 -4.44 -12.29 -5.01
CA GLU A 16 -3.06 -12.73 -4.79
C GLU A 16 -2.11 -11.54 -4.60
N VAL A 17 -2.19 -10.50 -5.44
CA VAL A 17 -1.36 -9.29 -5.29
C VAL A 17 -1.68 -8.57 -3.99
N ILE A 18 -2.96 -8.46 -3.61
CA ILE A 18 -3.37 -7.90 -2.32
C ILE A 18 -2.81 -8.73 -1.17
N GLY A 19 -2.88 -10.06 -1.26
CA GLY A 19 -2.30 -10.99 -0.28
C GLY A 19 -0.80 -10.79 -0.11
N LYS A 20 -0.05 -10.64 -1.20
CA LYS A 20 1.38 -10.31 -1.14
C LYS A 20 1.65 -9.03 -0.36
N ILE A 21 0.86 -7.96 -0.59
CA ILE A 21 1.01 -6.69 0.12
C ILE A 21 0.71 -6.87 1.62
N ILE A 22 -0.35 -7.62 1.97
CA ILE A 22 -0.70 -7.95 3.36
C ILE A 22 0.45 -8.69 4.05
N SER A 23 1.05 -9.67 3.38
CA SER A 23 2.19 -10.43 3.91
C SER A 23 3.45 -9.59 4.04
N ILE A 24 3.75 -8.69 3.08
CA ILE A 24 4.91 -7.78 3.17
C ILE A 24 4.79 -6.84 4.38
N LEU A 25 3.59 -6.36 4.65
CA LEU A 25 3.28 -5.50 5.79
C LEU A 25 2.92 -6.27 7.05
N ASP A 26 2.99 -7.61 7.05
CA ASP A 26 2.60 -8.48 8.16
C ASP A 26 1.34 -8.02 8.92
N LEU A 27 0.30 -7.61 8.17
CA LEU A 27 -0.92 -7.01 8.75
C LEU A 27 -1.73 -8.00 9.59
N THR A 28 -1.37 -9.28 9.54
CA THR A 28 -1.89 -10.34 10.41
C THR A 28 -1.42 -10.21 11.85
N ASN A 29 -0.17 -9.79 12.08
CA ASN A 29 0.39 -9.64 13.43
C ASN A 29 0.41 -8.18 13.87
N LYS A 30 0.60 -7.25 12.94
CA LYS A 30 0.71 -5.81 13.23
C LYS A 30 -0.19 -5.01 12.30
N ASN A 31 -1.29 -4.48 12.82
CA ASN A 31 -2.26 -3.71 12.06
C ASN A 31 -2.01 -2.19 12.06
N THR A 32 -0.93 -1.71 12.69
CA THR A 32 -0.62 -0.28 12.78
C THR A 32 0.81 0.00 12.36
N TYR A 33 1.00 1.04 11.54
CA TYR A 33 2.32 1.45 11.05
C TYR A 33 2.47 2.95 11.10
N THR A 34 3.62 3.42 11.57
CA THR A 34 3.95 4.85 11.44
C THR A 34 4.55 5.11 10.06
N LEU A 35 4.26 6.29 9.49
CA LEU A 35 4.89 6.74 8.26
C LEU A 35 6.42 6.76 8.40
N TYR A 36 6.91 7.14 9.57
CA TYR A 36 8.33 7.14 9.91
C TYR A 36 8.98 5.75 9.81
N GLU A 37 8.33 4.73 10.38
CA GLU A 37 8.78 3.35 10.29
C GLU A 37 8.81 2.87 8.83
N LEU A 38 7.76 3.16 8.08
CA LEU A 38 7.67 2.76 6.67
C LEU A 38 8.72 3.50 5.81
N ASP A 39 8.95 4.80 6.06
CA ASP A 39 9.98 5.60 5.37
C ASP A 39 11.40 5.08 5.65
N LYS A 40 11.66 4.52 6.84
CA LYS A 40 12.95 3.89 7.19
C LYS A 40 13.11 2.47 6.63
N ASN A 41 12.02 1.77 6.34
CA ASN A 41 12.06 0.36 5.96
C ASN A 41 12.16 0.18 4.44
N ALA A 42 13.38 0.31 3.90
CA ALA A 42 13.65 0.22 2.46
C ALA A 42 13.25 -1.15 1.87
N GLU A 43 13.30 -2.22 2.67
CA GLU A 43 12.91 -3.56 2.22
C GLU A 43 11.42 -3.63 1.86
N ILE A 44 10.55 -3.13 2.74
CA ILE A 44 9.11 -3.04 2.48
C ILE A 44 8.85 -2.18 1.24
N GLN A 45 9.51 -1.03 1.15
CA GLN A 45 9.33 -0.12 0.01
C GLN A 45 9.69 -0.80 -1.30
N ASN A 46 10.86 -1.45 -1.38
CA ASN A 46 11.32 -2.13 -2.58
C ASN A 46 10.39 -3.29 -2.97
N LYS A 47 10.00 -4.13 -2.01
CA LYS A 47 9.06 -5.25 -2.26
C LYS A 47 7.73 -4.77 -2.83
N ILE A 48 7.18 -3.64 -2.34
CA ILE A 48 5.94 -3.07 -2.89
C ILE A 48 6.15 -2.52 -4.31
N MET A 49 7.31 -1.90 -4.57
CA MET A 49 7.65 -1.36 -5.88
C MET A 49 7.87 -2.46 -6.93
N GLU A 50 8.44 -3.60 -6.54
CA GLU A 50 8.63 -4.78 -7.39
C GLU A 50 7.31 -5.39 -7.86
N LEU A 51 6.20 -5.15 -7.14
CA LEU A 51 4.86 -5.59 -7.55
C LEU A 51 4.25 -4.73 -8.67
N ILE A 52 4.83 -3.57 -9.01
CA ILE A 52 4.29 -2.66 -10.04
C ILE A 52 3.98 -3.36 -11.38
N PRO A 53 4.85 -4.21 -11.95
CA PRO A 53 4.55 -4.92 -13.20
C PRO A 53 3.33 -5.83 -13.09
N GLU A 54 3.18 -6.55 -11.98
CA GLU A 54 2.01 -7.39 -11.72
C GLU A 54 0.74 -6.53 -11.58
N ILE A 55 0.83 -5.42 -10.86
CA ILE A 55 -0.28 -4.48 -10.68
C ILE A 55 -0.71 -3.91 -12.03
N ARG A 56 0.23 -3.52 -12.90
CA ARG A 56 -0.07 -3.02 -14.26
C ARG A 56 -0.78 -4.06 -15.13
N LYS A 57 -0.45 -5.35 -14.94
CA LYS A 57 -1.06 -6.44 -15.69
C LYS A 57 -2.53 -6.63 -15.29
N TRP A 58 -2.78 -6.75 -13.99
CA TRP A 58 -4.07 -7.21 -13.46
C TRP A 58 -5.04 -6.11 -13.03
N PHE A 59 -4.54 -4.91 -12.69
CA PHE A 59 -5.36 -3.79 -12.23
C PHE A 59 -5.50 -2.72 -13.31
N SER A 60 -6.61 -1.99 -13.27
CA SER A 60 -6.69 -0.69 -13.95
C SER A 60 -5.96 0.34 -13.11
N PHE A 61 -4.93 0.97 -13.67
CA PHE A 61 -4.10 1.95 -13.00
C PHE A 61 -4.21 3.36 -13.60
N ASN A 62 -5.21 3.61 -14.45
CA ASN A 62 -5.45 4.94 -15.05
C ASN A 62 -5.62 6.03 -13.97
N GLY A 63 -6.14 5.67 -12.78
CA GLY A 63 -6.24 6.55 -11.61
C GLY A 63 -5.09 6.44 -10.60
N LEU A 64 -4.13 5.52 -10.79
CA LEU A 64 -3.06 5.24 -9.83
C LEU A 64 -1.70 5.68 -10.40
N LYS A 65 -1.44 7.00 -10.32
CA LYS A 65 -0.18 7.61 -10.81
C LYS A 65 1.07 6.97 -10.21
N ALA A 66 1.01 6.49 -8.98
CA ALA A 66 2.10 5.77 -8.33
C ALA A 66 2.54 4.49 -9.06
N VAL A 67 1.64 3.85 -9.81
CA VAL A 67 1.95 2.68 -10.63
C VAL A 67 2.40 3.09 -12.03
N GLY A 68 1.79 4.13 -12.62
CA GLY A 68 2.15 4.61 -13.96
C GLY A 68 3.50 5.33 -14.02
N GLU A 69 3.73 6.27 -13.10
CA GLU A 69 4.91 7.14 -13.05
C GLU A 69 5.47 7.20 -11.62
N PRO A 70 5.97 6.07 -11.07
CA PRO A 70 6.43 5.99 -9.69
C PRO A 70 7.51 7.02 -9.34
N SER A 71 8.40 7.36 -10.28
CA SER A 71 9.49 8.32 -10.06
C SER A 71 9.03 9.76 -9.82
N LYS A 72 7.81 10.12 -10.23
CA LYS A 72 7.23 11.46 -10.02
C LYS A 72 6.50 11.59 -8.68
N ILE A 73 6.31 10.48 -7.97
CA ILE A 73 5.58 10.44 -6.69
C ILE A 73 6.59 10.28 -5.57
N LYS A 74 6.49 11.08 -4.50
CA LYS A 74 7.43 11.03 -3.37
C LYS A 74 7.41 9.68 -2.63
N ARG A 75 6.22 9.07 -2.50
CA ARG A 75 5.98 7.80 -1.79
C ARG A 75 5.03 6.90 -2.59
N PRO A 76 5.50 6.36 -3.73
CA PRO A 76 4.66 5.56 -4.62
C PRO A 76 4.15 4.30 -3.91
N TRP A 77 5.02 3.63 -3.14
CA TRP A 77 4.67 2.45 -2.33
C TRP A 77 3.49 2.72 -1.37
N LEU A 78 3.45 3.86 -0.70
CA LEU A 78 2.37 4.20 0.24
C LEU A 78 1.04 4.38 -0.49
N SER A 79 1.06 5.04 -1.65
CA SER A 79 -0.12 5.22 -2.48
C SER A 79 -0.65 3.89 -3.02
N ILE A 80 0.25 2.96 -3.39
CA ILE A 80 -0.09 1.61 -3.83
C ILE A 80 -0.77 0.86 -2.69
N ILE A 81 -0.15 0.79 -1.52
CA ILE A 81 -0.69 0.13 -0.33
C ILE A 81 -2.11 0.63 -0.03
N LYS A 82 -2.30 1.94 0.11
CA LYS A 82 -3.61 2.52 0.42
C LYS A 82 -4.67 2.18 -0.63
N GLN A 83 -4.32 2.27 -1.91
CA GLN A 83 -5.28 2.06 -2.99
C GLN A 83 -5.67 0.58 -3.14
N LEU A 84 -4.73 -0.36 -2.95
CA LEU A 84 -4.99 -1.78 -3.15
C LEU A 84 -5.65 -2.41 -1.90
N LEU A 85 -5.26 -1.98 -0.70
CA LEU A 85 -5.79 -2.53 0.55
C LEU A 85 -7.17 -1.98 0.94
N LYS A 86 -7.62 -0.85 0.37
CA LYS A 86 -8.94 -0.27 0.68
C LYS A 86 -10.14 -1.21 0.46
N SER A 87 -9.95 -2.27 -0.34
CA SER A 87 -10.98 -3.27 -0.62
C SER A 87 -11.13 -4.31 0.50
N LYS A 88 -10.13 -4.42 1.39
CA LYS A 88 -10.10 -5.38 2.51
C LYS A 88 -10.02 -4.67 3.87
N TYR A 89 -9.49 -3.44 3.92
CA TYR A 89 -9.27 -2.69 5.15
C TYR A 89 -9.84 -1.27 5.06
N ASN A 90 -10.44 -0.84 6.16
CA ASN A 90 -10.62 0.57 6.46
C ASN A 90 -9.30 1.14 7.00
N ILE A 91 -8.70 2.08 6.26
CA ILE A 91 -7.39 2.64 6.58
C ILE A 91 -7.58 4.01 7.23
N GLU A 92 -7.35 4.11 8.53
CA GLU A 92 -7.37 5.37 9.26
C GLU A 92 -5.97 5.99 9.30
N SER A 93 -5.89 7.31 9.18
CA SER A 93 -4.65 8.07 9.38
C SER A 93 -4.83 9.11 10.45
N LYS A 94 -3.95 9.10 11.46
CA LYS A 94 -3.96 10.08 12.56
C LYS A 94 -2.58 10.72 12.70
N ASP A 95 -2.55 11.97 13.16
CA ASP A 95 -1.31 12.60 13.58
C ASP A 95 -0.73 11.85 14.77
N PHE A 96 0.58 11.61 14.73
CA PHE A 96 1.28 10.90 15.78
C PHE A 96 2.62 11.56 16.06
N GLN A 97 3.01 11.56 17.32
CA GLN A 97 4.26 12.17 17.74
C GLN A 97 4.90 11.31 18.82
N PHE A 98 6.20 11.13 18.70
CA PHE A 98 6.98 10.35 19.65
C PHE A 98 8.39 10.90 19.73
N THR A 99 9.10 10.52 20.79
CA THR A 99 10.48 10.92 21.00
C THR A 99 11.37 9.71 20.78
N GLU A 100 12.34 9.81 19.88
CA GLU A 100 13.36 8.78 19.62
C GLU A 100 14.74 9.42 19.75
N ASN A 101 15.63 8.82 20.56
CA ASN A 101 16.98 9.33 20.81
C ASN A 101 17.01 10.81 21.25
N GLY A 102 16.04 11.22 22.08
CA GLY A 102 15.91 12.61 22.56
C GLY A 102 15.43 13.61 21.51
N LYS A 103 15.14 13.18 20.27
CA LYS A 103 14.57 14.02 19.23
C LYS A 103 13.07 13.83 19.14
N TYR A 104 12.36 14.94 19.08
CA TYR A 104 10.92 14.95 18.88
C TYR A 104 10.58 14.73 17.40
N ILE A 105 9.81 13.69 17.11
CA ILE A 105 9.43 13.32 15.75
C ILE A 105 7.92 13.41 15.62
N ARG A 106 7.48 14.22 14.66
CA ARG A 106 6.08 14.24 14.20
C ARG A 106 5.96 13.38 12.96
N THR A 107 4.97 12.50 12.96
CA THR A 107 4.68 11.56 11.86
C THR A 107 3.16 11.37 11.77
N HIS A 108 2.73 10.56 10.81
CA HIS A 108 1.39 9.97 10.85
C HIS A 108 1.48 8.52 11.29
N ILE A 109 0.43 8.03 11.94
CA ILE A 109 0.17 6.61 12.15
C ILE A 109 -1.00 6.19 11.26
N TYR A 110 -0.84 5.02 10.63
CA TYR A 110 -1.85 4.36 9.83
C TYR A 110 -2.34 3.13 10.56
N SER A 111 -3.66 3.00 10.71
CA SER A 111 -4.31 1.83 11.28
C SER A 111 -5.12 1.13 10.21
N PHE A 112 -4.90 -0.16 10.03
CA PHE A 112 -5.56 -1.02 9.05
C PHE A 112 -6.60 -1.88 9.78
N ASN A 113 -7.86 -1.47 9.75
CA ASN A 113 -8.96 -2.20 10.38
C ASN A 113 -9.67 -3.05 9.31
N ASN A 114 -9.93 -4.33 9.56
CA ASN A 114 -10.67 -5.18 8.62
C ASN A 114 -12.06 -4.58 8.35
N LEU A 115 -12.52 -4.68 7.09
CA LEU A 115 -13.89 -4.33 6.69
C LEU A 115 -14.93 -5.36 7.12
#